data_AF-A0A946YW77-F1
#
_entry.id   AF-A0A946YW77-F1
#
_cell.length_a   1.000
_cell.length_b   1.000
_cell.length_c   1.000
_cell.angle_alpha   90.00
_cell.angle_beta   90.00
_cell.angle_gamma   90.00
#
_symmetry.space_group_name_H-M   'P 1'
#
loop_
_entity.id
_entity.type
_entity.pdbx_description
1 polymer ?
#
loop_
_entity_poly.entity_id
_entity_poly.type
_entity_poly.pdbx_seq_one_letter_code
_entity_poly.pdbx_strand_id
1 'polypeptide(L)'
;AGPQPRPVVVAGSGELPSARRLWARDPLVYATRPVATPGGEVVVVSGGDRVDIDAVIKDLGSRGIVDLMVEGGPAVAHSFLTGGHVNRLVWYLAANLAGGQGRPAFKGVFATIGEAIEVEIIGSRMVGADLRVDAEMSGV
;
A
#
# COMPACT_ATOMS: atom_id res chain seq x y z
N ALA A 1 8.93 -17.93 16.01
CA ALA A 1 8.91 -16.59 15.38
C ALA A 1 9.37 -16.76 13.94
N GLY A 2 8.56 -16.38 12.95
CA GLY A 2 8.96 -16.45 11.54
C GLY A 2 9.98 -15.36 11.17
N PRO A 3 10.57 -15.42 9.97
CA PRO A 3 11.43 -14.36 9.47
C PRO A 3 10.69 -13.02 9.46
N GLN A 4 11.39 -11.94 9.76
CA GLN A 4 10.83 -10.59 9.65
C GLN A 4 10.69 -10.23 8.16
N PRO A 5 9.53 -9.76 7.69
CA PRO A 5 9.37 -9.37 6.29
C PRO A 5 10.30 -8.20 5.97
N ARG A 6 10.88 -8.19 4.76
CA ARG A 6 11.69 -7.07 4.30
C ARG A 6 10.78 -5.88 4.00
N PRO A 7 11.04 -4.68 4.55
CA PRO A 7 10.19 -3.54 4.24
C PRO A 7 10.40 -3.03 2.82
N VAL A 8 9.31 -2.58 2.21
CA VAL A 8 9.32 -1.92 0.90
C VAL A 8 8.79 -0.50 1.06
N VAL A 9 9.46 0.46 0.46
CA VAL A 9 9.09 1.88 0.48
C VAL A 9 8.84 2.35 -0.95
N VAL A 10 7.66 2.90 -1.19
CA VAL A 10 7.38 3.67 -2.40
C VAL A 10 7.62 5.14 -2.08
N ALA A 11 8.76 5.67 -2.53
CA ALA A 11 9.17 7.03 -2.25
C ALA A 11 8.36 8.04 -3.08
N GLY A 12 7.92 9.11 -2.41
CA GLY A 12 7.39 10.30 -3.08
C GLY A 12 8.51 11.26 -3.51
N SER A 13 8.14 12.45 -3.94
CA SER A 13 9.09 13.50 -4.33
C SER A 13 9.79 14.19 -3.15
N GLY A 14 9.26 14.04 -1.93
CA GLY A 14 9.80 14.64 -0.70
C GLY A 14 10.96 13.85 -0.09
N GLU A 15 11.67 14.48 0.85
CA GLU A 15 12.78 13.84 1.55
C GLU A 15 12.31 12.69 2.44
N LEU A 16 13.05 11.58 2.38
CA LEU A 16 12.83 10.43 3.24
C LEU A 16 13.44 10.72 4.63
N PRO A 17 12.66 10.54 5.72
CA PRO A 17 13.13 10.88 7.06
C PRO A 17 14.30 9.98 7.50
N SER A 18 15.38 10.61 7.95
CA SER A 18 16.63 9.92 8.29
C SER A 18 16.55 9.08 9.58
N ALA A 19 15.82 9.56 10.59
CA ALA A 19 15.72 8.93 11.91
C ALA A 19 14.53 7.95 12.02
N ARG A 20 14.51 6.88 11.22
CA ARG A 20 13.48 5.84 11.26
C ARG A 20 14.06 4.46 11.54
N ARG A 21 13.37 3.69 12.39
CA ARG A 21 13.71 2.27 12.69
C ARG A 21 13.68 1.37 11.45
N LEU A 22 13.00 1.80 10.40
CA LEU A 22 12.89 1.09 9.13
C LEU A 22 14.26 0.81 8.49
N TRP A 23 15.19 1.76 8.57
CA TRP A 23 16.50 1.67 7.92
C TRP A 23 17.36 0.52 8.46
N ALA A 24 17.17 0.15 9.73
CA ALA A 24 17.86 -1.00 10.35
C ALA A 24 17.37 -2.35 9.80
N ARG A 25 16.33 -2.37 8.96
CA ARG A 25 15.73 -3.58 8.38
C ARG A 25 16.05 -3.76 6.89
N ASP A 26 17.03 -3.01 6.38
CA ASP A 26 17.47 -3.05 4.98
C ASP A 26 16.30 -2.97 3.97
N PRO A 27 15.58 -1.83 3.92
CA PRO A 27 14.41 -1.70 3.06
C PRO A 27 14.77 -1.67 1.57
N LEU A 28 13.85 -2.14 0.72
CA LEU A 28 13.84 -1.79 -0.70
C LEU A 28 13.13 -0.45 -0.86
N VAL A 29 13.77 0.52 -1.52
CA VAL A 29 13.23 1.85 -1.75
C VAL A 29 13.05 2.07 -3.25
N TYR A 30 11.79 2.10 -3.69
CA TYR A 30 11.43 2.42 -5.07
C TYR A 30 11.22 3.91 -5.24
N ALA A 31 11.85 4.50 -6.24
CA ALA A 31 11.76 5.92 -6.57
C ALA A 31 11.80 6.14 -8.09
N THR A 32 11.32 7.28 -8.57
CA THR A 32 11.38 7.66 -10.00
C THR A 32 12.73 8.26 -10.41
N ARG A 33 13.58 8.57 -9.42
CA ARG A 33 14.92 9.12 -9.59
C ARG A 33 15.81 8.67 -8.43
N PRO A 34 17.15 8.72 -8.58
CA PRO A 34 18.03 8.49 -7.45
C PRO A 34 17.66 9.36 -6.24
N VAL A 35 17.58 8.73 -5.08
CA VAL A 35 17.26 9.37 -3.79
C VAL A 35 18.28 8.90 -2.76
N ALA A 36 18.78 9.83 -1.95
CA ALA A 36 19.65 9.49 -0.84
C ALA A 36 18.82 8.83 0.28
N THR A 37 19.27 7.67 0.75
CA THR A 37 18.66 6.98 1.89
C THR A 37 19.71 6.74 2.98
N PRO A 38 19.31 6.69 4.27
CA PRO A 38 20.21 6.29 5.35
C PRO A 38 20.68 4.82 5.27
N GLY A 39 20.03 4.01 4.44
CA GLY A 39 20.31 2.59 4.24
C GLY A 39 19.25 1.96 3.34
N GLY A 40 19.40 0.66 3.08
CA GLY A 40 18.55 -0.05 2.13
C GLY A 40 19.04 0.07 0.69
N GLU A 41 18.42 -0.72 -0.17
CA GLU A 41 18.69 -0.74 -1.60
C GLU A 41 17.70 0.19 -2.32
N VAL A 42 18.22 1.10 -3.14
CA VAL A 42 17.41 2.02 -3.95
C VAL A 42 17.24 1.44 -5.35
N VAL A 43 15.99 1.25 -5.77
CA VAL A 43 15.62 0.82 -7.12
C VAL A 43 14.94 1.98 -7.82
N VAL A 44 15.55 2.46 -8.90
CA VAL A 44 14.95 3.48 -9.75
C VAL A 44 14.06 2.78 -10.77
N VAL A 45 12.77 3.10 -10.74
CA VAL A 45 11.77 2.55 -11.67
C VAL A 45 11.16 3.66 -12.50
N SER A 46 10.56 3.27 -13.63
CA SER A 46 9.80 4.19 -14.47
C SER A 46 8.67 4.85 -13.68
N GLY A 47 8.30 6.05 -14.10
CA GLY A 47 7.24 6.83 -13.49
C GLY A 47 7.43 8.30 -13.80
N GLY A 48 6.32 9.04 -13.94
CA GLY A 48 6.34 10.49 -14.03
C GLY A 48 6.61 11.07 -12.64
N ASP A 49 5.63 11.80 -12.10
CA ASP A 49 5.71 12.33 -10.73
C ASP A 49 5.55 11.27 -9.63
N ARG A 50 5.21 10.04 -10.01
CA ARG A 50 4.95 8.93 -9.08
C ARG A 50 5.57 7.65 -9.61
N VAL A 51 5.99 6.80 -8.67
CA VAL A 51 6.46 5.44 -8.92
C VAL A 51 5.35 4.61 -9.60
N ASP A 52 5.72 3.92 -10.68
CA ASP A 52 4.87 2.95 -11.35
C ASP A 52 4.79 1.65 -10.53
N ILE A 53 3.60 1.31 -10.04
CA ILE A 53 3.39 0.13 -9.19
C ILE A 53 3.57 -1.17 -9.99
N ASP A 54 3.28 -1.19 -11.28
CA ASP A 54 3.46 -2.38 -12.11
C ASP A 54 4.94 -2.76 -12.18
N ALA A 55 5.81 -1.75 -12.33
CA ALA A 55 7.26 -1.93 -12.30
C ALA A 55 7.75 -2.42 -10.93
N VAL A 56 7.18 -1.91 -9.84
CA VAL A 56 7.50 -2.35 -8.47
C VAL A 56 7.12 -3.83 -8.29
N ILE A 57 5.88 -4.21 -8.63
CA ILE A 57 5.39 -5.59 -8.49
C ILE A 57 6.24 -6.55 -9.32
N LYS A 58 6.59 -6.17 -10.56
CA LYS A 58 7.45 -6.98 -11.43
C LYS A 58 8.85 -7.20 -10.84
N ASP A 59 9.48 -6.14 -10.33
CA ASP A 59 10.80 -6.25 -9.70
C ASP A 59 10.74 -7.09 -8.42
N LEU A 60 9.75 -6.86 -7.54
CA LEU A 60 9.52 -7.67 -6.34
C LEU A 60 9.33 -9.17 -6.68
N GLY A 61 8.51 -9.47 -7.69
CA GLY A 61 8.31 -10.84 -8.16
C GLY A 61 9.59 -11.49 -8.68
N SER A 62 10.42 -10.74 -9.41
CA SER A 62 11.73 -11.22 -9.90
C SER A 62 12.71 -11.54 -8.76
N ARG A 63 12.50 -10.93 -7.59
CA ARG A 63 13.25 -11.17 -6.35
C ARG A 63 12.67 -12.30 -5.51
N GLY A 64 11.63 -12.99 -5.99
CA GLY A 64 10.96 -14.08 -5.29
C GLY A 64 10.01 -13.64 -4.17
N ILE A 65 9.62 -12.36 -4.13
CA ILE A 65 8.62 -11.87 -3.18
C ILE A 65 7.24 -12.17 -3.75
N VAL A 66 6.52 -13.06 -3.08
CA VAL A 66 5.22 -13.58 -3.54
C VAL A 66 4.02 -13.07 -2.74
N ASP A 67 4.26 -12.52 -1.55
CA ASP A 67 3.26 -11.93 -0.68
C ASP A 67 3.68 -10.51 -0.27
N LEU A 68 2.76 -9.56 -0.40
CA LEU A 68 2.97 -8.17 -0.01
C LEU A 68 1.82 -7.69 0.88
N MET A 69 2.16 -7.20 2.07
CA MET A 69 1.23 -6.43 2.89
C MET A 69 1.41 -4.95 2.57
N VAL A 70 0.44 -4.39 1.84
CA VAL A 70 0.47 -2.99 1.44
C VAL A 70 -0.21 -2.15 2.51
N GLU A 71 0.58 -1.27 3.11
CA GLU A 71 0.11 -0.24 4.03
C GLU A 71 0.55 1.12 3.51
N GLY A 72 -0.24 2.15 3.73
CA GLY A 72 0.18 3.51 3.41
C GLY A 72 -0.95 4.46 3.11
N GLY A 73 -0.57 5.58 2.50
CA GLY A 73 -1.49 6.65 2.20
C GLY A 73 -2.42 6.35 1.01
N PRO A 74 -3.43 7.20 0.80
CA PRO A 74 -4.54 6.92 -0.12
C PRO A 74 -4.12 6.79 -1.58
N ALA A 75 -2.96 7.36 -1.94
CA ALA A 75 -2.45 7.28 -3.29
C ALA A 75 -1.76 5.95 -3.60
N VAL A 76 -0.99 5.40 -2.65
CA VAL A 76 -0.38 4.07 -2.82
C VAL A 76 -1.49 3.03 -2.87
N ALA A 77 -2.41 3.07 -1.92
CA ALA A 77 -3.57 2.18 -1.89
C ALA A 77 -4.38 2.25 -3.19
N HIS A 78 -4.61 3.45 -3.72
CA HIS A 78 -5.30 3.63 -5.00
C HIS A 78 -4.53 2.99 -6.17
N SER A 79 -3.22 3.23 -6.30
CA SER A 79 -2.42 2.68 -7.40
C SER A 79 -2.40 1.14 -7.40
N PHE A 80 -2.32 0.50 -6.24
CA PHE A 80 -2.44 -0.97 -6.15
C PHE A 80 -3.85 -1.44 -6.55
N LEU A 81 -4.88 -0.75 -6.05
CA LEU A 81 -6.27 -1.13 -6.29
C LEU A 81 -6.66 -1.01 -7.77
N THR A 82 -6.37 0.14 -8.40
CA THR A 82 -6.71 0.37 -9.82
C THR A 82 -5.78 -0.35 -10.79
N GLY A 83 -4.58 -0.71 -10.36
CA GLY A 83 -3.65 -1.53 -11.14
C GLY A 83 -4.01 -3.03 -11.17
N GLY A 84 -5.02 -3.46 -10.40
CA GLY A 84 -5.41 -4.87 -10.31
C GLY A 84 -4.44 -5.74 -9.51
N HIS A 85 -3.62 -5.14 -8.63
CA HIS A 85 -2.59 -5.83 -7.84
C HIS A 85 -3.03 -6.16 -6.41
N VAL A 86 -4.33 -6.15 -6.16
CA VAL A 86 -4.92 -6.46 -4.86
C VAL A 86 -5.68 -7.77 -4.99
N ASN A 87 -5.43 -8.72 -4.09
CA ASN A 87 -6.23 -9.94 -3.98
C ASN A 87 -7.18 -9.87 -2.77
N ARG A 88 -6.69 -9.31 -1.66
CA ARG A 88 -7.41 -9.25 -0.38
C ARG A 88 -7.30 -7.87 0.26
N LEU A 89 -8.39 -7.45 0.88
CA LEU A 89 -8.51 -6.23 1.67
C LEU A 89 -8.74 -6.59 3.14
N VAL A 90 -8.10 -5.83 4.03
CA VAL A 90 -8.33 -5.90 5.47
C VAL A 90 -8.58 -4.47 5.97
N TRP A 91 -9.82 -4.19 6.34
CA TRP A 91 -10.23 -2.88 6.84
C TRP A 91 -10.42 -2.90 8.33
N TYR A 92 -9.99 -1.82 8.98
CA TYR A 92 -10.24 -1.55 10.39
C TYR A 92 -11.07 -0.28 10.50
N LEU A 93 -12.28 -0.41 11.04
CA LEU A 93 -13.19 0.68 11.34
C LEU A 93 -13.14 0.94 12.84
N ALA A 94 -12.57 2.08 13.22
CA ALA A 94 -12.51 2.51 14.61
C ALA A 94 -13.88 2.98 15.12
N ALA A 95 -14.15 2.78 16.41
CA ALA A 95 -15.35 3.30 17.09
C ALA A 95 -15.25 4.82 17.38
N ASN A 96 -14.81 5.60 16.39
CA ASN A 96 -14.63 7.05 16.49
C ASN A 96 -15.40 7.77 15.40
N LEU A 97 -16.11 8.83 15.78
CA LEU A 97 -16.82 9.70 14.84
C LEU A 97 -16.05 11.02 14.69
N ALA A 98 -15.69 11.36 13.46
CA ALA A 98 -15.13 12.64 13.08
C ALA A 98 -16.09 13.34 12.11
N GLY A 99 -16.73 14.43 12.54
CA GLY A 99 -17.74 15.15 11.75
C GLY A 99 -17.19 16.18 10.75
N GLY A 100 -15.89 16.15 10.44
CA GLY A 100 -15.22 17.10 9.56
C GLY A 100 -14.71 16.49 8.25
N GLN A 101 -13.93 17.26 7.48
CA GLN A 101 -13.28 16.75 6.27
C GLN A 101 -12.12 15.82 6.64
N GLY A 102 -12.28 14.54 6.31
CA GLY A 102 -11.25 13.51 6.48
C GLY A 102 -10.38 13.32 5.24
N ARG A 103 -9.27 12.59 5.40
CA ARG A 103 -8.54 12.02 4.27
C ARG A 103 -9.27 10.74 3.82
N PRO A 104 -9.54 10.57 2.52
CA PRO A 104 -10.19 9.35 2.05
C PRO A 104 -9.23 8.15 2.16
N ALA A 105 -9.76 6.92 2.24
CA ALA A 105 -8.94 5.71 2.27
C ALA A 105 -8.19 5.48 0.95
N PHE A 106 -8.82 5.82 -0.18
CA PHE A 106 -8.25 5.75 -1.52
C PHE A 106 -8.33 7.13 -2.19
N LYS A 107 -7.38 7.47 -3.06
CA LYS A 107 -7.53 8.58 -4.00
C LYS A 107 -8.53 8.22 -5.11
N GLY A 108 -8.84 9.21 -5.95
CA GLY A 108 -9.73 9.05 -7.10
C GLY A 108 -11.13 9.61 -6.88
N VAL A 109 -11.91 9.59 -7.96
CA VAL A 109 -13.33 9.95 -8.00
C VAL A 109 -14.01 8.91 -8.87
N PHE A 110 -15.18 8.44 -8.45
CA PHE A 110 -16.10 7.66 -9.28
C PHE A 110 -17.41 8.45 -9.39
N ALA A 111 -18.00 8.48 -10.58
CA ALA A 111 -19.22 9.25 -10.82
C ALA A 111 -20.47 8.43 -10.48
N THR A 112 -20.40 7.12 -10.65
CA THR A 112 -21.53 6.21 -10.47
C THR A 112 -21.15 4.98 -9.66
N ILE A 113 -22.12 4.34 -9.01
CA ILE A 113 -21.86 3.09 -8.28
C ILE A 113 -21.41 1.95 -9.20
N GLY A 114 -21.74 2.00 -10.49
CA GLY A 114 -21.29 1.02 -11.49
C GLY A 114 -19.80 1.10 -11.82
N GLU A 115 -19.11 2.17 -11.42
CA GLU A 115 -17.65 2.30 -11.51
C GLU A 115 -16.94 1.79 -10.25
N ALA A 116 -17.68 1.43 -9.21
CA ALA A 116 -17.09 0.92 -7.98
C ALA A 116 -16.51 -0.49 -8.21
N ILE A 117 -15.39 -0.76 -7.56
CA ILE A 117 -14.78 -2.09 -7.56
C ILE A 117 -15.54 -2.98 -6.58
N GLU A 118 -16.06 -4.09 -7.09
CA GLU A 118 -16.81 -5.05 -6.29
C GLU A 118 -15.85 -5.94 -5.48
N VAL A 119 -16.22 -6.18 -4.23
CA VAL A 119 -15.48 -7.05 -3.31
C VAL A 119 -16.45 -7.95 -2.57
N GLU A 120 -16.02 -9.16 -2.26
CA GLU A 120 -16.75 -10.11 -1.43
C GLU A 120 -16.29 -10.00 0.01
N ILE A 121 -17.19 -9.68 0.94
CA ILE A 121 -16.88 -9.71 2.37
C ILE A 121 -16.88 -11.17 2.84
N ILE A 122 -15.70 -11.68 3.16
CA ILE A 122 -15.50 -13.07 3.59
C ILE A 122 -15.52 -13.23 5.12
N GLY A 123 -15.48 -12.13 5.87
CA GLY A 123 -15.59 -12.18 7.32
C GLY A 123 -15.54 -10.81 7.98
N SER A 124 -16.05 -10.75 9.21
CA SER A 124 -15.89 -9.60 10.07
C SER A 124 -15.80 -10.02 11.54
N ARG A 125 -15.07 -9.25 12.34
CA ARG A 125 -14.91 -9.50 13.78
C ARG A 125 -14.48 -8.24 14.52
N MET A 126 -14.78 -8.18 15.81
CA MET A 126 -14.25 -7.15 16.69
C MET A 126 -12.77 -7.40 17.03
N VAL A 127 -11.99 -6.32 17.12
CA VAL A 127 -10.61 -6.27 17.62
C VAL A 127 -10.56 -5.17 18.67
N GLY A 128 -10.75 -5.53 19.94
CA GLY A 128 -11.00 -4.54 20.98
C GLY A 128 -12.29 -3.77 20.67
N ALA A 129 -12.18 -2.45 20.52
CA ALA A 129 -13.31 -1.58 20.18
C ALA A 129 -13.54 -1.42 18.65
N ASP A 130 -12.62 -1.91 17.82
CA ASP A 130 -12.65 -1.67 16.38
C ASP A 130 -13.25 -2.85 15.62
N LEU A 131 -13.95 -2.60 14.51
CA LEU A 131 -14.44 -3.64 13.61
C LEU A 131 -13.39 -3.91 12.54
N ARG A 132 -12.95 -5.16 12.44
CA ARG A 132 -12.17 -5.67 11.31
C ARG A 132 -13.10 -6.30 10.28
N VAL A 133 -12.91 -5.94 9.01
CA VAL A 133 -13.58 -6.56 7.85
C VAL A 133 -12.51 -7.15 6.93
N ASP A 134 -12.67 -8.42 6.57
CA ASP A 134 -11.85 -9.12 5.60
C ASP A 134 -12.67 -9.28 4.31
N ALA A 135 -12.10 -8.88 3.17
CA ALA A 135 -12.75 -8.98 1.87
C ALA A 135 -11.77 -9.46 0.79
N GLU A 136 -12.29 -10.11 -0.24
CA GLU A 136 -11.56 -10.54 -1.44
C GLU A 136 -12.09 -9.81 -2.66
N MET A 137 -11.25 -9.63 -3.67
CA MET A 137 -11.67 -8.99 -4.92
C MET A 137 -12.56 -9.96 -5.72
N SER A 138 -13.71 -9.48 -6.21
CA SER A 138 -14.61 -10.32 -7.00
C SER A 138 -14.01 -10.62 -8.38
N GLY A 139 -13.93 -11.90 -8.75
CA GLY A 139 -13.57 -12.32 -10.11
C GLY A 139 -12.07 -12.41 -10.45
N VAL A 140 -11.22 -12.68 -9.46
CA VAL A 140 -9.81 -13.09 -9.68
C VAL A 140 -9.72 -14.59 -9.93
#